data_AF-A0A4Y8LKY3-F1
#
_entry.id   AF-A0A4Y8LKY3-F1
#
_cell.length_a   1.000
_cell.length_b   1.000
_cell.length_c   1.000
_cell.angle_alpha   90.00
_cell.angle_beta   90.00
_cell.angle_gamma   90.00
#
_symmetry.space_group_name_H-M   'P 1'
#
loop_
_entity.id
_entity.type
_entity.pdbx_description
1 polymer ?
#
loop_
_entity_poly.entity_id
_entity_poly.type
_entity_poly.pdbx_seq_one_letter_code
_entity_poly.pdbx_strand_id
1 'polypeptide(L)' 'MRTKDWLITLLLLVIPIVNIVLLFVWAFGGDTSQKKYYSRASLILAAIFVGLYILLFVLFMILGIAFSSTSSY' A
#
# COMPACT_ATOMS: atom_id res chain seq x y z
N MET A 1 9.83 -7.27 22.72
CA MET A 1 9.29 -8.27 21.76
C MET A 1 10.37 -9.28 21.49
N ARG A 2 10.05 -10.57 21.37
CA ARG A 2 11.04 -11.60 21.02
C ARG A 2 10.92 -11.88 19.51
N THR A 3 12.00 -12.29 18.85
CA THR A 3 12.07 -12.55 17.39
C THR A 3 10.93 -13.44 16.87
N LYS A 4 10.43 -14.34 17.71
CA LYS A 4 9.25 -15.19 17.48
C LYS A 4 7.94 -14.42 17.22
N ASP A 5 7.71 -13.27 17.85
CA ASP A 5 6.51 -12.46 17.62
C ASP A 5 6.55 -11.79 16.23
N TRP A 6 7.76 -11.43 15.79
CA TRP A 6 8.00 -10.92 14.43
C TRP A 6 7.88 -12.02 13.38
N LEU A 7 8.24 -13.26 13.72
CA LEU A 7 8.07 -14.40 12.82
C LEU A 7 6.60 -14.67 12.50
N ILE A 8 5.73 -14.63 13.52
CA ILE A 8 4.26 -14.74 13.34
C ILE A 8 3.73 -13.55 12.54
N THR A 9 4.24 -12.34 12.80
CA THR A 9 3.88 -11.13 12.05
C THR A 9 4.20 -11.28 10.56
N LEU A 10 5.41 -11.76 10.23
CA LEU A 10 5.83 -12.01 8.85
C LEU A 10 4.98 -13.10 8.18
N LEU A 11 4.59 -14.14 8.92
CA LEU A 11 3.71 -15.20 8.41
C LEU A 11 2.32 -14.66 8.06
N LEU A 12 1.76 -13.77 8.89
CA LEU A 12 0.49 -13.09 8.62
C LEU A 12 0.59 -12.11 7.44
N LEU A 13 1.75 -11.48 7.26
CA LEU A 13 2.03 -10.53 6.18
C LEU A 13 2.00 -11.18 4.79
N VAL A 14 2.32 -12.49 4.70
CA VAL A 14 2.23 -13.29 3.47
C VAL A 14 0.79 -13.39 2.96
N ILE A 15 -0.20 -13.30 3.85
CA ILE A 15 -1.61 -13.30 3.48
C ILE A 15 -2.02 -11.86 3.13
N PRO A 16 -2.27 -11.55 1.84
CA PRO A 16 -2.38 -10.15 1.39
C PRO A 16 -3.53 -9.37 2.03
N ILE A 17 -4.69 -10.01 2.25
CA ILE A 17 -5.85 -9.37 2.88
C ILE A 17 -5.57 -9.09 4.37
N VAL A 18 -4.96 -10.06 5.06
CA VAL A 18 -4.66 -9.95 6.50
C VAL A 18 -3.61 -8.87 6.74
N ASN A 19 -2.60 -8.75 5.87
CA ASN A 19 -1.60 -7.69 5.92
C ASN A 19 -2.25 -6.29 6.03
N ILE A 20 -3.19 -5.98 5.13
CA ILE A 20 -3.85 -4.67 5.11
C ILE A 20 -4.68 -4.45 6.38
N VAL A 21 -5.47 -5.44 6.81
CA VAL A 21 -6.29 -5.33 8.04
C VAL A 21 -5.41 -5.15 9.28
N LEU A 22 -4.31 -5.91 9.38
CA LEU A 22 -3.38 -5.87 10.50
C LEU A 22 -2.69 -4.49 10.62
N LEU A 23 -2.36 -3.87 9.48
CA LEU A 23 -1.84 -2.49 9.43
C LEU A 23 -2.83 -1.49 10.02
N PHE A 24 -4.12 -1.62 9.72
CA PHE A 24 -5.15 -0.75 10.30
C PHE A 24 -5.36 -1.01 11.80
N VAL A 25 -5.40 -2.28 12.22
CA VAL A 25 -5.52 -2.67 13.64
C VAL A 25 -4.34 -2.14 14.46
N TRP A 26 -3.12 -2.18 13.93
CA TRP A 26 -1.93 -1.68 14.63
C TRP A 26 -1.71 -0.17 14.51
N ALA A 27 -2.16 0.47 13.42
CA ALA A 27 -2.07 1.91 13.27
C ALA A 27 -3.04 2.66 14.20
N PHE A 28 -4.24 2.10 14.41
CA PHE A 28 -5.32 2.70 15.22
C PHE A 28 -5.50 2.05 16.60
N GLY A 29 -4.84 0.93 16.88
CA GLY A 29 -4.83 0.32 18.21
C GLY A 29 -4.13 1.19 19.27
N GLY A 30 -4.56 1.06 20.52
CA GLY A 30 -4.04 1.82 21.68
C GLY A 30 -2.61 1.46 22.11
N ASP A 31 -1.95 0.53 21.42
CA ASP A 31 -0.65 0.01 21.80
C ASP A 31 0.49 0.86 21.18
N THR A 32 1.42 1.36 21.99
CA THR A 32 2.55 2.23 21.54
C THR A 32 3.82 1.42 21.28
N SER A 33 3.63 0.30 20.60
CA SER A 33 4.65 -0.70 20.31
C SER A 33 5.36 -0.42 18.96
N GLN A 34 6.54 -1.00 18.73
CA GLN A 34 7.29 -0.88 17.45
C GLN A 34 6.44 -1.17 16.19
N LYS A 35 5.42 -2.02 16.33
CA LYS A 35 4.46 -2.38 15.26
C LYS A 35 3.62 -1.20 14.77
N LYS A 36 3.37 -0.20 15.62
CA LYS A 36 2.62 1.02 15.27
C LYS A 36 3.40 1.92 14.31
N TYR A 37 4.72 2.06 14.54
CA TYR A 37 5.59 2.82 13.64
C TYR A 37 5.73 2.14 12.28
N TYR A 38 5.88 0.80 12.27
CA TYR A 38 5.85 0.01 11.04
C TYR A 38 4.54 0.23 10.28
N SER A 39 3.39 0.13 10.97
CA SER A 39 2.09 0.20 10.32
C SER A 39 1.80 1.58 9.71
N ARG A 40 2.17 2.65 10.42
CA ARG A 40 2.07 4.02 9.89
C ARG A 40 2.98 4.24 8.68
N ALA A 41 4.20 3.72 8.70
CA ALA A 41 5.11 3.80 7.55
C ALA A 41 4.55 3.06 6.33
N SER A 42 4.02 1.85 6.53
CA SER A 42 3.38 1.07 5.47
C SER A 42 2.13 1.76 4.90
N LEU A 43 1.32 2.42 5.73
CA LEU A 43 0.14 3.19 5.26
C LEU A 43 0.55 4.42 4.45
N ILE A 44 1.60 5.14 4.87
CA ILE A 44 2.14 6.27 4.10
C ILE A 44 2.69 5.77 2.75
N LEU A 45 3.44 4.67 2.74
CA LEU A 45 3.91 4.05 1.50
C LEU A 45 2.73 3.66 0.60
N ALA A 46 1.70 3.02 1.15
CA ALA A 46 0.50 2.67 0.40
C ALA A 46 -0.17 3.91 -0.22
N ALA A 47 -0.29 5.01 0.53
CA ALA A 47 -0.84 6.26 0.03
C ALA A 47 0.01 6.87 -1.09
N ILE A 48 1.34 6.82 -0.97
CA ILE A 48 2.28 7.25 -2.03
C ILE A 48 2.10 6.40 -3.28
N PHE A 49 2.07 5.08 -3.15
CA PHE A 49 1.87 4.17 -4.27
C PHE A 49 0.53 4.42 -4.96
N VAL A 50 -0.55 4.61 -4.21
CA VAL A 50 -1.88 4.95 -4.76
C VAL A 50 -1.82 6.27 -5.52
N GLY A 51 -1.21 7.31 -4.95
CA GLY A 51 -1.05 8.60 -5.62
C GLY A 51 -0.25 8.50 -6.92
N LEU A 52 0.84 7.74 -6.91
CA LEU A 52 1.66 7.48 -8.10
C LEU A 52 0.88 6.68 -9.15
N TYR A 53 0.10 5.69 -8.74
CA TYR A 53 -0.73 4.89 -9.63
C TYR A 53 -1.80 5.74 -10.32
N ILE A 54 -2.43 6.65 -9.59
CA ILE A 54 -3.40 7.61 -10.14
C ILE A 54 -2.73 8.53 -11.15
N LEU A 55 -1.56 9.09 -10.82
CA LEU A 55 -0.80 9.96 -11.73
C LEU A 55 -0.46 9.22 -13.04
N LEU A 56 0.07 8.01 -12.93
CA LEU A 56 0.41 7.18 -14.09
C LEU A 56 -0.85 6.81 -14.88
N PHE A 57 -1.93 6.44 -14.22
CA PHE A 57 -3.19 6.09 -14.87
C PHE A 57 -3.75 7.25 -15.70
N VAL A 58 -3.74 8.47 -15.15
CA VAL A 58 -4.16 9.68 -15.87
C VAL A 58 -3.24 9.95 -17.06
N LEU A 59 -1.92 9.83 -16.88
CA LEU A 59 -0.94 9.99 -17.96
C LEU A 59 -1.18 8.99 -19.10
N PHE A 60 -1.38 7.71 -18.76
CA PHE A 60 -1.65 6.64 -19.72
C PHE A 60 -3.00 6.82 -20.42
N MET A 61 -4.03 7.30 -19.72
CA MET A 61 -5.33 7.63 -20.32
C MET A 61 -5.19 8.75 -21.36
N ILE A 62 -4.48 9.84 -21.02
CA ILE A 62 -4.25 10.97 -21.95
C ILE A 62 -3.46 10.50 -23.18
N LEU A 63 -2.40 9.72 -22.98
CA LEU A 63 -1.61 9.14 -24.06
C LEU A 63 -2.44 8.19 -24.94
N GLY A 64 -3.29 7.36 -24.35
CA GLY A 64 -4.17 6.44 -25.08
C GLY A 64 -5.21 7.16 -25.93
N ILE A 65 -5.80 8.25 -25.41
CA ILE A 65 -6.74 9.11 -26.16
C ILE A 65 -6.02 9.86 -27.28
N ALA A 66 -4.83 10.38 -27.03
CA ALA A 66 -4.03 11.05 -28.06
C ALA A 66 -3.63 10.08 -29.18
N PHE A 67 -3.17 8.87 -28.84
CA PHE A 67 -2.80 7.85 -29.80
C PHE A 67 -3.99 7.37 -30.66
N SER A 68 -5.17 7.16 -30.06
CA SER A 68 -6.37 6.77 -30.81
C SER A 68 -6.84 7.88 -31.76
N SER A 69 -6.67 9.15 -31.39
CA SER A 69 -7.01 10.28 -32.25
C SER A 69 -6.09 10.38 -33.48
N THR A 70 -4.79 10.11 -33.34
CA THR A 70 -3.85 10.13 -34.49
C THR A 70 -4.08 8.99 -35.46
N SER A 71 -4.47 7.80 -34.99
CA SER A 71 -4.74 6.65 -35.86
C SER A 71 -6.02 6.77 -36.69
N SER A 72 -6.85 7.79 -36.41
CA SER A 72 -8.14 8.00 -37.08
C SER A 72 -8.05 9.01 -38.25
N TYR A 73 -6.86 9.53 -38.56
CA TYR A 73 -6.57 10.38 -39.73
C TYR A 73 -5.66 9.67 -40.73
#